data_AF-A0A6V2QDH4-F1
#
_entry.id   AF-A0A6V2QDH4-F1
#
_cell.length_a   1.000
_cell.length_b   1.000
_cell.length_c   1.000
_cell.angle_alpha   90.00
_cell.angle_beta   90.00
_cell.angle_gamma   90.00
#
_symmetry.space_group_name_H-M   'P 1'
#
loop_
_entity.id
_entity.type
_entity.pdbx_description
1 polymer ?
#
loop_
_entity_poly.entity_id
_entity_poly.type
_entity_poly.pdbx_seq_one_letter_code
_entity_poly.pdbx_strand_id
1 'polypeptide(L)'
;MASSAIAGALLNATFDERGLASLVLLATASVLNVEGDAFALSLNGTSTILSSSLPVPTRTFDAHGQPTYRYSAAGDLTVHVAYSVTDAFVSKQLTVSSARHAHNVTNVTLFAGARLLLDGAAPAESVVARSPAGLRDFALFARWSTTGALITARNPFLTATPHGGGGVTLSYEPMMPVAPAAPFSADRAHIGLHLLTQRKMAPPAQPLDEAEHAAMQRCVRAAIAAPQRASSVKINVGWCENDFQIDISTAAGRAEYKRIIDRAASLGIESILFAPRNSDVSSIGNGTDAWGWEQVLWFGMGERLRMGLWAPGDPLPASLTEMLDYFRLRGVRPVAYVYPILAFLAGTLPGGASPPWVVHGTYSSSDLATKRLGLGPMRSDLASPALQQWLPKTMRRFADQTGAGGFSFDYTYFEQGSPGGRPWRSQYAQWSGWRAILAALQQPKACAGRQCVVDNRQANHAWGPWMWAEGGTYAEPLQSDEQPGSWMFYEADLKTDRLSANRQRETAELAWSDDHLG
;
A
#
# COMPACT_ATOMS: atom_id res chain seq x y z
N MET A 1 -22.97 14.27 -31.94
CA MET A 1 -22.44 12.92 -32.26
C MET A 1 -23.23 11.88 -31.48
N ALA A 2 -23.46 10.69 -32.02
CA ALA A 2 -24.29 9.66 -31.38
C ALA A 2 -23.67 9.15 -30.07
N SER A 3 -24.50 8.84 -29.08
CA SER A 3 -24.08 8.13 -27.86
C SER A 3 -23.62 6.71 -28.21
N SER A 4 -22.74 6.13 -27.38
CA SER A 4 -22.36 4.71 -27.53
C SER A 4 -22.64 3.94 -26.26
N ALA A 5 -23.23 2.75 -26.39
CA ALA A 5 -23.43 1.82 -25.30
C ALA A 5 -22.35 0.73 -25.31
N ILE A 6 -21.85 0.39 -24.12
CA ILE A 6 -20.95 -0.75 -23.90
C ILE A 6 -21.61 -1.66 -22.88
N ALA A 7 -21.74 -2.94 -23.23
CA ALA A 7 -22.40 -3.93 -22.40
C ALA A 7 -21.41 -4.64 -21.47
N GLY A 8 -21.83 -4.88 -20.24
CA GLY A 8 -21.21 -5.78 -19.27
C GLY A 8 -22.23 -6.80 -18.76
N ALA A 9 -21.81 -7.75 -17.92
CA ALA A 9 -22.72 -8.79 -17.45
C ALA A 9 -23.79 -8.30 -16.45
N LEU A 10 -23.51 -7.30 -15.61
CA LEU A 10 -24.47 -6.76 -14.64
C LEU A 10 -24.96 -5.35 -14.99
N LEU A 11 -24.17 -4.60 -15.76
CA LEU A 11 -24.52 -3.24 -16.17
C LEU A 11 -24.16 -2.94 -17.62
N ASN A 12 -24.92 -2.02 -18.20
CA ASN A 12 -24.55 -1.37 -19.46
C ASN A 12 -24.21 0.09 -19.20
N ALA A 13 -23.19 0.61 -19.87
CA ALA A 13 -22.77 2.00 -19.75
C ALA A 13 -22.99 2.74 -21.06
N THR A 14 -23.57 3.94 -20.98
CA THR A 14 -23.73 4.83 -22.13
C THR A 14 -22.84 6.05 -21.97
N PHE A 15 -22.18 6.43 -23.05
CA PHE A 15 -21.23 7.54 -23.09
C PHE A 15 -21.65 8.58 -24.13
N ASP A 16 -21.53 9.86 -23.76
CA ASP A 16 -21.85 11.01 -24.61
C ASP A 16 -20.57 11.68 -25.16
N GLU A 17 -20.71 12.94 -25.60
CA GLU A 17 -19.61 13.74 -26.14
C GLU A 17 -18.57 14.18 -25.10
N ARG A 18 -18.85 14.07 -23.80
CA ARG A 18 -17.97 14.53 -22.71
C ARG A 18 -17.61 13.45 -21.69
N GLY A 19 -18.34 12.35 -21.59
CA GLY A 19 -18.00 11.26 -20.67
C GLY A 19 -19.10 10.23 -20.48
N LEU A 20 -19.17 9.68 -19.27
CA LEU A 20 -20.21 8.76 -18.85
C LEU A 20 -21.54 9.51 -18.70
N ALA A 21 -22.57 9.05 -19.41
CA ALA A 21 -23.91 9.65 -19.39
C ALA A 21 -24.90 8.84 -18.55
N SER A 22 -24.83 7.50 -18.61
CA SER A 22 -25.69 6.65 -17.79
C SER A 22 -25.15 5.24 -17.56
N LEU A 23 -25.66 4.60 -16.52
CA LEU A 23 -25.52 3.17 -16.24
C LEU A 23 -26.89 2.53 -16.15
N VAL A 24 -27.07 1.36 -16.77
CA VAL A 24 -28.29 0.56 -16.65
C VAL A 24 -27.98 -0.68 -15.83
N LEU A 25 -28.67 -0.89 -14.71
CA LEU A 25 -28.58 -2.12 -13.94
C LEU A 25 -29.46 -3.19 -14.59
N LEU A 26 -28.86 -4.22 -15.16
CA LEU A 26 -29.58 -5.19 -16.00
C LEU A 26 -30.63 -5.99 -15.23
N ALA A 27 -30.42 -6.22 -13.93
CA ALA A 27 -31.34 -6.99 -13.09
C ALA A 27 -32.72 -6.32 -12.91
N THR A 28 -32.79 -5.00 -12.99
CA THR A 28 -34.04 -4.23 -12.78
C THR A 28 -34.38 -3.29 -13.92
N ALA A 29 -33.50 -3.18 -14.92
CA ALA A 29 -33.53 -2.15 -15.96
C ALA A 29 -33.53 -0.70 -15.42
N SER A 30 -33.17 -0.49 -14.15
CA SER A 30 -33.05 0.85 -13.57
C SER A 30 -31.91 1.62 -14.22
N VAL A 31 -32.14 2.89 -14.52
CA VAL A 31 -31.18 3.75 -15.23
C VAL A 31 -30.66 4.81 -14.28
N LEU A 32 -29.37 4.76 -13.98
CA LEU A 32 -28.65 5.85 -13.32
C LEU A 32 -28.15 6.83 -14.36
N ASN A 33 -28.73 8.02 -14.40
CA ASN A 33 -28.20 9.15 -15.15
C ASN A 33 -27.06 9.79 -14.36
N VAL A 34 -25.96 10.07 -15.05
CA VAL A 34 -24.78 10.77 -14.53
C VAL A 34 -24.73 12.12 -15.24
N GLU A 35 -25.35 13.13 -14.65
CA GLU A 35 -25.37 14.47 -15.20
C GLU A 35 -24.05 15.18 -14.83
N GLY A 36 -23.32 15.64 -15.85
CA GLY A 36 -22.09 16.42 -15.64
C GLY A 36 -20.92 15.57 -15.12
N ASP A 37 -20.50 14.55 -15.87
CA ASP A 37 -19.28 13.76 -15.63
C ASP A 37 -17.96 14.55 -15.83
N ALA A 38 -17.90 15.72 -15.21
CA ALA A 38 -16.78 16.63 -15.26
C ALA A 38 -15.65 16.17 -14.33
N PHE A 39 -14.41 16.46 -14.71
CA PHE A 39 -13.26 16.50 -13.81
C PHE A 39 -12.78 17.94 -13.57
N ALA A 40 -12.00 18.11 -12.50
CA ALA A 40 -11.21 19.31 -12.26
C ALA A 40 -9.76 18.99 -11.86
N LEU A 41 -8.82 19.87 -12.19
CA LEU A 41 -7.41 19.78 -11.83
C LEU A 41 -6.93 21.12 -11.28
N SER A 42 -6.35 21.13 -10.08
CA SER A 42 -5.64 22.30 -9.57
C SER A 42 -4.15 22.13 -9.78
N LEU A 43 -3.52 23.16 -10.36
CA LEU A 43 -2.10 23.19 -10.70
C LEU A 43 -1.41 24.34 -9.97
N ASN A 44 -0.21 24.04 -9.45
CA ASN A 44 0.66 24.99 -8.75
C ASN A 44 -0.04 25.72 -7.58
N GLY A 45 -1.12 25.15 -7.04
CA GLY A 45 -1.89 25.68 -5.91
C GLY A 45 -2.80 26.89 -6.22
N THR A 46 -2.89 27.35 -7.46
CA THR A 46 -3.62 28.60 -7.79
C THR A 46 -4.52 28.49 -9.01
N SER A 47 -4.10 27.78 -10.05
CA SER A 47 -4.89 27.61 -11.27
C SER A 47 -5.75 26.36 -11.18
N THR A 48 -7.04 26.45 -11.53
CA THR A 48 -7.93 25.29 -11.60
C THR A 48 -8.52 25.17 -13.01
N ILE A 49 -8.37 23.99 -13.60
CA ILE A 49 -8.97 23.62 -14.87
C ILE A 49 -10.23 22.82 -14.56
N LEU A 50 -11.37 23.24 -15.11
CA LEU A 50 -12.62 22.49 -15.05
C LEU A 50 -12.98 22.01 -16.45
N SER A 51 -13.17 20.70 -16.62
CA SER A 51 -13.44 20.11 -17.94
C SER A 51 -14.70 20.65 -18.64
N SER A 52 -15.69 21.12 -17.89
CA SER A 52 -16.90 21.73 -18.46
C SER A 52 -16.65 23.11 -19.07
N SER A 53 -15.61 23.83 -18.66
CA SER A 53 -15.20 25.11 -19.28
C SER A 53 -14.25 24.93 -20.46
N LEU A 54 -13.78 23.70 -20.72
CA LEU A 54 -12.95 23.38 -21.87
C LEU A 54 -13.78 23.15 -23.14
N PRO A 55 -13.18 23.34 -24.33
CA PRO A 55 -13.76 22.91 -25.58
C PRO A 55 -14.18 21.43 -25.53
N VAL A 56 -15.16 21.07 -26.38
CA VAL A 56 -15.60 19.67 -26.51
C VAL A 56 -14.37 18.80 -26.84
N PRO A 57 -14.13 17.72 -26.08
CA PRO A 57 -12.95 16.88 -26.29
C PRO A 57 -13.03 16.14 -27.62
N THR A 58 -11.86 15.73 -28.13
CA THR A 58 -11.84 14.72 -29.19
C THR A 58 -12.10 13.35 -28.57
N ARG A 59 -13.13 12.65 -29.07
CA ARG A 59 -13.52 11.33 -28.60
C ARG A 59 -12.98 10.25 -29.54
N THR A 60 -12.28 9.27 -28.98
CA THR A 60 -11.74 8.10 -29.67
C THR A 60 -12.03 6.82 -28.89
N PHE A 61 -11.76 5.66 -29.46
CA PHE A 61 -11.87 4.38 -28.78
C PHE A 61 -10.50 3.71 -28.71
N ASP A 62 -10.21 3.01 -27.61
CA ASP A 62 -9.01 2.20 -27.50
C ASP A 62 -9.13 0.88 -28.29
N ALA A 63 -8.09 0.06 -28.26
CA ALA A 63 -8.05 -1.22 -28.97
C ALA A 63 -9.12 -2.23 -28.51
N HIS A 64 -9.74 -2.00 -27.34
CA HIS A 64 -10.80 -2.82 -26.77
C HIS A 64 -12.19 -2.18 -26.91
N GLY A 65 -12.31 -1.12 -27.73
CA GLY A 65 -13.56 -0.41 -27.94
C GLY A 65 -14.01 0.42 -26.73
N GLN A 66 -13.14 0.71 -25.77
CA GLN A 66 -13.45 1.56 -24.62
C GLN A 66 -13.27 3.04 -24.98
N PRO A 67 -14.13 3.95 -24.48
CA PRO A 67 -14.11 5.33 -24.89
C PRO A 67 -12.98 6.09 -24.19
N THR A 68 -12.36 6.97 -24.97
CA THR A 68 -11.27 7.85 -24.54
C THR A 68 -11.58 9.27 -25.01
N TYR A 69 -11.22 10.25 -24.20
CA TYR A 69 -11.48 11.66 -24.45
C TYR A 69 -10.19 12.45 -24.27
N ARG A 70 -9.85 13.25 -25.28
CA ARG A 70 -8.69 14.14 -25.24
C ARG A 70 -9.16 15.59 -25.10
N TYR A 71 -8.88 16.17 -23.95
CA TYR A 71 -9.12 17.57 -23.64
C TYR A 71 -7.84 18.38 -23.85
N SER A 72 -7.96 19.48 -24.60
CA SER A 72 -6.92 20.50 -24.67
C SER A 72 -7.24 21.59 -23.65
N ALA A 73 -6.36 21.75 -22.66
CA ALA A 73 -6.50 22.79 -21.65
C ALA A 73 -5.64 24.01 -22.01
N ALA A 74 -5.85 25.13 -21.29
CA ALA A 74 -5.04 26.33 -21.51
C ALA A 74 -3.54 26.06 -21.33
N GLY A 75 -2.71 26.71 -22.15
CA GLY A 75 -1.27 26.51 -22.19
C GLY A 75 -0.85 25.31 -23.04
N ASP A 76 -0.01 24.45 -22.48
CA ASP A 76 0.60 23.29 -23.16
C ASP A 76 0.12 21.95 -22.59
N LEU A 77 -1.01 21.96 -21.90
CA LEU A 77 -1.55 20.82 -21.16
C LEU A 77 -2.58 20.06 -21.98
N THR A 78 -2.44 18.74 -21.98
CA THR A 78 -3.45 17.81 -22.48
C THR A 78 -3.89 16.89 -21.35
N VAL A 79 -5.21 16.74 -21.20
CA VAL A 79 -5.81 15.75 -20.28
C VAL A 79 -6.49 14.66 -21.10
N HIS A 80 -5.99 13.43 -20.95
CA HIS A 80 -6.62 12.24 -21.50
C HIS A 80 -7.50 11.60 -20.43
N VAL A 81 -8.78 11.39 -20.72
CA VAL A 81 -9.70 10.66 -19.87
C VAL A 81 -10.01 9.33 -20.54
N ALA A 82 -9.66 8.23 -19.88
CA ALA A 82 -9.95 6.89 -20.36
C ALA A 82 -11.01 6.24 -19.46
N TYR A 83 -11.99 5.59 -20.09
CA TYR A 83 -12.96 4.77 -19.39
C TYR A 83 -12.69 3.30 -19.66
N SER A 84 -13.09 2.42 -18.75
CA SER A 84 -13.15 0.98 -18.99
C SER A 84 -14.37 0.41 -18.29
N VAL A 85 -15.20 -0.32 -19.02
CA VAL A 85 -16.41 -0.97 -18.50
C VAL A 85 -16.06 -2.41 -18.09
N THR A 86 -16.43 -2.77 -16.87
CA THR A 86 -16.38 -4.15 -16.37
C THR A 86 -17.80 -4.68 -16.20
N ASP A 87 -17.94 -5.92 -15.77
CA ASP A 87 -19.26 -6.49 -15.47
C ASP A 87 -20.01 -5.74 -14.38
N ALA A 88 -19.32 -5.07 -13.43
CA ALA A 88 -19.93 -4.54 -12.21
C ALA A 88 -19.77 -3.03 -12.00
N PHE A 89 -18.86 -2.39 -12.72
CA PHE A 89 -18.59 -0.94 -12.59
C PHE A 89 -17.92 -0.38 -13.84
N VAL A 90 -18.04 0.93 -14.02
CA VAL A 90 -17.27 1.71 -14.98
C VAL A 90 -16.12 2.39 -14.25
N SER A 91 -14.93 2.27 -14.81
CA SER A 91 -13.76 2.99 -14.33
C SER A 91 -13.51 4.25 -15.14
N LYS A 92 -12.98 5.29 -14.49
CA LYS A 92 -12.51 6.56 -15.10
C LYS A 92 -11.08 6.84 -14.65
N GLN A 93 -10.18 7.17 -15.56
CA GLN A 93 -8.80 7.53 -15.25
C GLN A 93 -8.36 8.76 -16.05
N LEU A 94 -7.63 9.67 -15.39
CA LEU A 94 -7.09 10.87 -16.01
C LEU A 94 -5.59 10.71 -16.18
N THR A 95 -5.07 11.06 -17.34
CA THR A 95 -3.63 11.22 -17.60
C THR A 95 -3.38 12.64 -18.04
N VAL A 96 -2.59 13.38 -17.26
CA VAL A 96 -2.22 14.77 -17.49
C VAL A 96 -0.82 14.80 -18.08
N SER A 97 -0.67 15.47 -19.21
CA SER A 97 0.62 15.63 -19.89
C SER A 97 0.83 17.10 -20.22
N SER A 98 2.10 17.53 -20.18
CA SER A 98 2.53 18.86 -20.62
C SER A 98 3.59 18.71 -21.69
N ALA A 99 3.50 19.52 -22.74
CA ALA A 99 4.46 19.48 -23.84
C ALA A 99 5.75 20.27 -23.57
N ARG A 100 5.74 21.30 -22.71
CA ARG A 100 6.88 22.22 -22.54
C ARG A 100 7.23 22.51 -21.08
N HIS A 101 6.27 22.60 -20.17
CA HIS A 101 6.50 23.05 -18.81
C HIS A 101 6.23 21.96 -17.76
N ALA A 102 6.97 22.03 -16.66
CA ALA A 102 6.61 21.26 -15.48
C ALA A 102 5.49 21.97 -14.72
N HIS A 103 4.51 21.22 -14.24
CA HIS A 103 3.45 21.71 -13.35
C HIS A 103 3.33 20.79 -12.15
N ASN A 104 2.91 21.31 -11.01
CA ASN A 104 2.59 20.49 -9.84
C ASN A 104 1.08 20.30 -9.75
N VAL A 105 0.60 19.06 -9.85
CA VAL A 105 -0.81 18.73 -9.65
C VAL A 105 -1.09 18.72 -8.15
N THR A 106 -1.77 19.75 -7.65
CA THR A 106 -2.05 19.91 -6.22
C THR A 106 -3.39 19.29 -5.82
N ASN A 107 -4.36 19.25 -6.72
CA ASN A 107 -5.64 18.56 -6.52
C ASN A 107 -6.11 17.90 -7.81
N VAL A 108 -6.70 16.71 -7.67
CA VAL A 108 -7.44 16.01 -8.72
C VAL A 108 -8.85 15.78 -8.23
N THR A 109 -9.83 16.21 -9.02
CA THR A 109 -11.24 15.91 -8.81
C THR A 109 -11.74 15.06 -9.98
N LEU A 110 -12.03 13.78 -9.71
CA LEU A 110 -12.41 12.78 -10.72
C LEU A 110 -13.88 12.96 -11.16
N PHE A 111 -14.74 13.31 -10.21
CA PHE A 111 -16.13 13.73 -10.42
C PHE A 111 -16.30 15.09 -9.75
N ALA A 112 -16.48 16.14 -10.56
CA ALA A 112 -16.55 17.52 -10.10
C ALA A 112 -18.02 17.98 -10.03
N GLY A 113 -18.73 17.55 -8.98
CA GLY A 113 -20.14 17.88 -8.77
C GLY A 113 -21.09 17.13 -9.71
N ALA A 114 -20.72 15.91 -10.13
CA ALA A 114 -21.59 15.07 -10.96
C ALA A 114 -22.89 14.77 -10.22
N ARG A 115 -24.04 14.83 -10.90
CA ARG A 115 -25.34 14.59 -10.29
C ARG A 115 -25.89 13.24 -10.69
N LEU A 116 -26.21 12.43 -9.68
CA LEU A 116 -26.64 11.05 -9.81
C LEU A 116 -28.14 10.95 -9.63
N LEU A 117 -28.85 10.52 -10.68
CA LEU A 117 -30.30 10.38 -10.68
C LEU A 117 -30.69 8.97 -11.13
N LEU A 118 -31.33 8.20 -10.26
CA LEU A 118 -31.87 6.88 -10.63
C LEU A 118 -33.31 7.08 -11.10
N ASP A 119 -33.58 6.74 -12.36
CA ASP A 119 -34.88 6.89 -13.00
C ASP A 119 -35.46 8.33 -12.83
N GLY A 120 -34.56 9.32 -12.83
CA GLY A 120 -34.87 10.75 -12.66
C GLY A 120 -34.94 11.24 -11.20
N ALA A 121 -34.86 10.35 -10.20
CA ALA A 121 -34.92 10.71 -8.79
C ALA A 121 -33.51 10.85 -8.17
N ALA A 122 -33.33 11.87 -7.32
CA ALA A 122 -32.14 11.99 -6.48
C ALA A 122 -32.10 10.87 -5.41
N PRO A 123 -30.92 10.48 -4.91
CA PRO A 123 -30.81 9.52 -3.83
C PRO A 123 -31.50 10.05 -2.56
N ALA A 124 -32.16 9.14 -1.83
CA ALA A 124 -32.79 9.45 -0.55
C ALA A 124 -31.74 9.68 0.55
N GLU A 125 -30.59 9.02 0.45
CA GLU A 125 -29.49 9.12 1.41
C GLU A 125 -28.14 8.97 0.66
N SER A 126 -27.09 9.58 1.19
CA SER A 126 -25.71 9.26 0.80
C SER A 126 -24.84 9.01 2.02
N VAL A 127 -24.07 7.93 1.99
CA VAL A 127 -23.16 7.53 3.07
C VAL A 127 -21.73 7.53 2.58
N VAL A 128 -20.86 8.20 3.32
CA VAL A 128 -19.42 8.19 3.07
C VAL A 128 -18.77 7.17 4.01
N ALA A 129 -18.06 6.22 3.41
CA ALA A 129 -17.34 5.18 4.15
C ALA A 129 -15.89 5.59 4.39
N ARG A 130 -15.42 5.40 5.64
CA ARG A 130 -14.18 6.01 6.15
C ARG A 130 -13.27 5.00 6.83
N SER A 131 -11.98 5.25 6.71
CA SER A 131 -10.95 4.46 7.39
C SER A 131 -10.98 4.69 8.91
N PRO A 132 -10.94 3.64 9.75
CA PRO A 132 -10.92 3.79 11.21
C PRO A 132 -9.56 4.26 11.75
N ALA A 133 -8.46 4.14 10.98
CA ALA A 133 -7.10 4.46 11.44
C ALA A 133 -6.54 5.78 10.92
N GLY A 134 -7.40 6.79 10.77
CA GLY A 134 -6.96 8.18 10.51
C GLY A 134 -6.56 8.49 9.06
N LEU A 135 -6.85 7.60 8.11
CA LEU A 135 -6.87 7.96 6.68
C LEU A 135 -8.21 8.62 6.31
N ARG A 136 -8.37 9.03 5.04
CA ARG A 136 -9.57 9.76 4.61
C ARG A 136 -10.73 8.80 4.25
N ASP A 137 -11.58 9.22 3.33
CA ASP A 137 -12.70 8.41 2.85
C ASP A 137 -12.19 7.30 1.92
N PHE A 138 -12.96 6.22 1.72
CA PHE A 138 -12.63 5.19 0.72
C PHE A 138 -13.77 4.90 -0.25
N ALA A 139 -15.01 5.31 0.04
CA ALA A 139 -16.15 5.17 -0.85
C ALA A 139 -17.28 6.11 -0.48
N LEU A 140 -18.12 6.44 -1.45
CA LEU A 140 -19.43 7.05 -1.25
C LEU A 140 -20.51 6.12 -1.82
N PHE A 141 -21.58 5.95 -1.06
CA PHE A 141 -22.74 5.17 -1.45
C PHE A 141 -23.96 6.07 -1.54
N ALA A 142 -24.54 6.21 -2.73
CA ALA A 142 -25.82 6.89 -2.94
C ALA A 142 -26.95 5.85 -2.92
N ARG A 143 -28.00 6.08 -2.13
CA ARG A 143 -29.05 5.10 -1.86
C ARG A 143 -30.41 5.58 -2.34
N TRP A 144 -31.11 4.71 -3.06
CA TRP A 144 -32.54 4.78 -3.33
C TRP A 144 -33.27 3.69 -2.55
N SER A 145 -34.56 3.48 -2.81
CA SER A 145 -35.38 2.50 -2.07
C SER A 145 -34.81 1.08 -2.13
N THR A 146 -34.45 0.61 -3.33
CA THR A 146 -33.99 -0.77 -3.57
C THR A 146 -32.64 -0.85 -4.29
N THR A 147 -32.11 0.29 -4.75
CA THR A 147 -30.90 0.36 -5.56
C THR A 147 -29.90 1.31 -4.91
N GLY A 148 -28.62 0.98 -5.02
CA GLY A 148 -27.52 1.82 -4.58
C GLY A 148 -26.51 2.04 -5.72
N ALA A 149 -25.79 3.16 -5.63
CA ALA A 149 -24.62 3.43 -6.45
C ALA A 149 -23.38 3.55 -5.56
N LEU A 150 -22.29 2.88 -5.94
CA LEU A 150 -20.96 3.04 -5.35
C LEU A 150 -20.16 4.03 -6.19
N ILE A 151 -19.50 5.00 -5.56
CA ILE A 151 -18.48 5.86 -6.15
C ILE A 151 -17.21 5.79 -5.29
N THR A 152 -16.06 5.50 -5.91
CA THR A 152 -14.78 5.37 -5.20
C THR A 152 -13.61 5.66 -6.13
N ALA A 153 -12.39 5.77 -5.60
CA ALA A 153 -11.14 5.76 -6.36
C ALA A 153 -10.15 4.83 -5.69
N ARG A 154 -9.21 4.25 -6.46
CA ARG A 154 -8.13 3.40 -5.94
C ARG A 154 -7.10 4.22 -5.13
N ASN A 155 -7.55 4.82 -4.04
CA ASN A 155 -6.82 5.84 -3.30
C ASN A 155 -7.29 5.88 -1.84
N PRO A 156 -6.40 5.71 -0.85
CA PRO A 156 -6.75 5.75 0.57
C PRO A 156 -6.78 7.16 1.18
N PHE A 157 -6.42 8.18 0.39
CA PHE A 157 -6.43 9.62 0.75
C PHE A 157 -7.56 10.37 0.03
N LEU A 158 -8.62 9.66 -0.35
CA LEU A 158 -9.76 10.20 -1.05
C LEU A 158 -10.61 11.10 -0.14
N THR A 159 -11.16 12.16 -0.70
CA THR A 159 -12.26 12.93 -0.12
C THR A 159 -13.49 12.76 -0.99
N ALA A 160 -14.58 12.28 -0.38
CA ALA A 160 -15.86 12.09 -1.03
C ALA A 160 -16.91 12.98 -0.37
N THR A 161 -17.56 13.83 -1.15
CA THR A 161 -18.51 14.83 -0.65
C THR A 161 -19.85 14.68 -1.37
N PRO A 162 -20.92 14.23 -0.69
CA PRO A 162 -22.27 14.34 -1.22
C PRO A 162 -22.77 15.78 -1.13
N HIS A 163 -23.58 16.17 -2.10
CA HIS A 163 -24.26 17.46 -2.19
C HIS A 163 -25.77 17.24 -2.32
N GLY A 164 -26.56 18.30 -2.09
CA GLY A 164 -28.00 18.24 -2.30
C GLY A 164 -28.38 17.84 -3.73
N GLY A 165 -29.55 17.20 -3.89
CA GLY A 165 -30.10 16.85 -5.20
C GLY A 165 -29.35 15.74 -5.95
N GLY A 166 -28.52 14.96 -5.26
CA GLY A 166 -27.74 13.86 -5.82
C GLY A 166 -26.37 14.24 -6.37
N GLY A 167 -25.90 15.47 -6.10
CA GLY A 167 -24.55 15.88 -6.49
C GLY A 167 -23.49 15.12 -5.70
N VAL A 168 -22.37 14.78 -6.34
CA VAL A 168 -21.22 14.12 -5.72
C VAL A 168 -19.91 14.74 -6.20
N THR A 169 -18.98 14.92 -5.27
CA THR A 169 -17.59 15.26 -5.56
C THR A 169 -16.65 14.18 -5.06
N LEU A 170 -15.70 13.78 -5.91
CA LEU A 170 -14.67 12.79 -5.58
C LEU A 170 -13.30 13.37 -5.90
N SER A 171 -12.48 13.66 -4.88
CA SER A 171 -11.18 14.32 -5.07
C SER A 171 -10.08 13.81 -4.14
N TYR A 172 -8.84 14.14 -4.44
CA TYR A 172 -7.68 13.96 -3.55
C TYR A 172 -6.54 14.89 -3.95
N GLU A 173 -5.54 15.02 -3.07
CA GLU A 173 -4.43 15.96 -3.21
C GLU A 173 -3.12 15.20 -3.50
N PRO A 174 -2.78 14.95 -4.78
CA PRO A 174 -1.59 14.18 -5.08
C PRO A 174 -0.30 14.92 -4.73
N MET A 175 -0.24 16.25 -4.96
CA MET A 175 0.98 17.05 -4.81
C MET A 175 2.16 16.46 -5.61
N MET A 176 1.90 16.05 -6.86
CA MET A 176 2.87 15.39 -7.73
C MET A 176 3.16 16.21 -8.99
N PRO A 177 4.42 16.21 -9.46
CA PRO A 177 4.76 16.91 -10.68
C PRO A 177 4.25 16.17 -11.93
N VAL A 178 3.88 16.93 -12.95
CA VAL A 178 3.85 16.53 -14.35
C VAL A 178 5.00 17.28 -15.05
N ALA A 179 5.78 16.59 -15.88
CA ALA A 179 6.91 17.17 -16.60
C ALA A 179 6.88 16.80 -18.09
N PRO A 180 7.59 17.54 -18.97
CA PRO A 180 7.76 17.16 -20.36
C PRO A 180 8.39 15.76 -20.44
N ALA A 181 7.66 14.79 -21.01
CA ALA A 181 7.97 13.35 -21.04
C ALA A 181 7.66 12.50 -19.78
N ALA A 182 7.10 13.07 -18.71
CA ALA A 182 6.63 12.33 -17.54
C ALA A 182 5.19 12.74 -17.20
N PRO A 183 4.17 12.09 -17.82
CA PRO A 183 2.78 12.39 -17.53
C PRO A 183 2.40 11.97 -16.11
N PHE A 184 1.50 12.74 -15.49
CA PHE A 184 0.87 12.35 -14.24
C PHE A 184 -0.39 11.53 -14.53
N SER A 185 -0.49 10.33 -13.97
CA SER A 185 -1.71 9.51 -14.03
C SER A 185 -2.42 9.55 -12.69
N ALA A 186 -3.69 9.97 -12.71
CA ALA A 186 -4.55 9.89 -11.54
C ALA A 186 -4.90 8.42 -11.24
N ASP A 187 -5.23 8.13 -9.98
CA ASP A 187 -5.81 6.86 -9.60
C ASP A 187 -7.18 6.71 -10.24
N ARG A 188 -7.49 5.46 -10.56
CA ARG A 188 -8.71 5.10 -11.25
C ARG A 188 -9.92 5.25 -10.33
N ALA A 189 -10.89 6.09 -10.72
CA ALA A 189 -12.22 6.14 -10.14
C ALA A 189 -13.07 4.96 -10.62
N HIS A 190 -14.02 4.52 -9.80
CA HIS A 190 -15.04 3.54 -10.15
C HIS A 190 -16.42 4.07 -9.78
N ILE A 191 -17.39 3.81 -10.65
CA ILE A 191 -18.81 3.99 -10.39
C ILE A 191 -19.58 2.73 -10.79
N GLY A 192 -20.44 2.22 -9.92
CA GLY A 192 -21.19 0.99 -10.17
C GLY A 192 -22.56 0.99 -9.48
N LEU A 193 -23.46 0.14 -9.98
CA LEU A 193 -24.81 -0.04 -9.45
C LEU A 193 -24.96 -1.40 -8.76
N HIS A 194 -25.85 -1.46 -7.76
CA HIS A 194 -26.19 -2.69 -7.06
C HIS A 194 -27.59 -2.61 -6.45
N LEU A 195 -28.21 -3.77 -6.22
CA LEU A 195 -29.45 -3.86 -5.44
C LEU A 195 -29.12 -3.90 -3.96
N LEU A 196 -29.82 -3.09 -3.16
CA LEU A 196 -29.69 -3.07 -1.71
C LEU A 196 -30.34 -4.31 -1.11
N THR A 197 -29.65 -4.93 -0.15
CA THR A 197 -30.21 -6.08 0.59
C THR A 197 -31.13 -5.65 1.74
N GLN A 198 -31.08 -4.38 2.13
CA GLN A 198 -31.71 -3.83 3.34
C GLN A 198 -31.16 -4.44 4.65
N ARG A 199 -30.07 -5.20 4.58
CA ARG A 199 -29.37 -5.75 5.74
C ARG A 199 -28.08 -4.97 5.94
N LYS A 200 -27.90 -4.45 7.15
CA LYS A 200 -26.72 -3.67 7.52
C LYS A 200 -25.66 -4.56 8.15
N MET A 201 -24.40 -4.25 7.86
CA MET A 201 -23.25 -4.83 8.55
C MET A 201 -23.37 -4.58 10.06
N ALA A 202 -23.08 -5.60 10.87
CA ALA A 202 -23.09 -5.50 12.33
C ALA A 202 -21.82 -4.82 12.86
N PRO A 203 -21.88 -4.14 14.02
CA PRO A 203 -20.70 -3.62 14.70
C PRO A 203 -19.62 -4.70 14.93
N PRO A 204 -18.32 -4.36 14.91
CA PRO A 204 -17.77 -2.99 14.88
C PRO A 204 -17.68 -2.35 13.49
N ALA A 205 -18.19 -3.01 12.43
CA ALA A 205 -18.18 -2.42 11.09
C ALA A 205 -19.09 -1.19 11.00
N GLN A 206 -18.76 -0.27 10.08
CA GLN A 206 -19.67 0.81 9.70
C GLN A 206 -20.99 0.21 9.18
N PRO A 207 -22.18 0.77 9.52
CA PRO A 207 -23.49 0.20 9.15
C PRO A 207 -23.83 0.42 7.66
N LEU A 208 -22.99 -0.10 6.78
CA LEU A 208 -23.20 -0.20 5.35
C LEU A 208 -24.17 -1.35 5.04
N ASP A 209 -24.87 -1.28 3.93
CA ASP A 209 -25.63 -2.43 3.41
C ASP A 209 -24.67 -3.56 3.00
N GLU A 210 -25.05 -4.82 3.19
CA GLU A 210 -24.24 -5.96 2.75
C GLU A 210 -23.92 -5.89 1.24
N ALA A 211 -24.84 -5.38 0.42
CA ALA A 211 -24.61 -5.20 -1.01
C ALA A 211 -23.61 -4.09 -1.33
N GLU A 212 -23.55 -3.04 -0.52
CA GLU A 212 -22.56 -1.97 -0.61
C GLU A 212 -21.15 -2.51 -0.32
N HIS A 213 -21.04 -3.33 0.74
CA HIS A 213 -19.81 -4.03 1.05
C HIS A 213 -19.38 -4.96 -0.11
N ALA A 214 -20.31 -5.75 -0.65
CA ALA A 214 -20.04 -6.62 -1.79
C ALA A 214 -19.64 -5.86 -3.06
N ALA A 215 -20.23 -4.68 -3.31
CA ALA A 215 -19.85 -3.81 -4.42
C ALA A 215 -18.40 -3.32 -4.26
N MET A 216 -18.03 -2.88 -3.05
CA MET A 216 -16.67 -2.46 -2.75
C MET A 216 -15.68 -3.62 -2.92
N GLN A 217 -16.01 -4.82 -2.41
CA GLN A 217 -15.18 -6.02 -2.59
C GLN A 217 -14.91 -6.33 -4.08
N ARG A 218 -15.89 -6.15 -4.97
CA ARG A 218 -15.70 -6.33 -6.41
C ARG A 218 -14.69 -5.34 -6.98
N CYS A 219 -14.80 -4.06 -6.63
CA CYS A 219 -13.84 -3.03 -7.07
C CYS A 219 -12.42 -3.32 -6.56
N VAL A 220 -12.29 -3.69 -5.28
CA VAL A 220 -11.01 -4.05 -4.65
C VAL A 220 -10.41 -5.30 -5.29
N ARG A 221 -11.20 -6.36 -5.50
CA ARG A 221 -10.74 -7.60 -6.12
C ARG A 221 -10.22 -7.38 -7.54
N ALA A 222 -10.89 -6.54 -8.32
CA ALA A 222 -10.44 -6.15 -9.66
C ALA A 222 -9.20 -5.21 -9.65
N ALA A 223 -8.78 -4.76 -8.48
CA ALA A 223 -7.62 -3.90 -8.27
C ALA A 223 -6.44 -4.60 -7.59
N ILE A 224 -6.58 -5.87 -7.17
CA ILE A 224 -5.51 -6.59 -6.47
C ILE A 224 -4.27 -6.63 -7.38
N ALA A 225 -3.21 -5.94 -6.96
CA ALA A 225 -1.95 -5.88 -7.67
C ALA A 225 -1.16 -7.20 -7.54
N ALA A 226 -1.32 -7.88 -6.40
CA ALA A 226 -0.70 -9.17 -6.17
C ALA A 226 -1.16 -10.20 -7.21
N PRO A 227 -0.23 -10.93 -7.85
CA PRO A 227 -0.61 -11.97 -8.81
C PRO A 227 -1.50 -13.02 -8.16
N GLN A 228 -2.58 -13.40 -8.85
CA GLN A 228 -3.48 -14.46 -8.41
C GLN A 228 -2.68 -15.77 -8.29
N ARG A 229 -2.69 -16.38 -7.11
CA ARG A 229 -1.99 -17.64 -6.82
C ARG A 229 -3.00 -18.77 -6.78
N ALA A 230 -2.63 -19.91 -7.37
CA ALA A 230 -3.44 -21.12 -7.28
C ALA A 230 -3.45 -21.72 -5.86
N SER A 231 -2.46 -21.37 -5.04
CA SER A 231 -2.33 -21.82 -3.66
C SER A 231 -1.93 -20.67 -2.72
N SER A 232 -2.37 -20.77 -1.47
CA SER A 232 -2.00 -19.85 -0.39
C SER A 232 -0.48 -19.85 -0.17
N VAL A 233 0.04 -18.69 0.24
CA VAL A 233 1.42 -18.57 0.73
C VAL A 233 1.54 -19.31 2.05
N LYS A 234 2.53 -20.22 2.16
CA LYS A 234 2.84 -20.94 3.40
C LYS A 234 4.09 -20.35 4.03
N ILE A 235 3.89 -19.41 4.94
CA ILE A 235 4.95 -18.67 5.62
C ILE A 235 4.86 -18.84 7.13
N ASN A 236 5.99 -19.13 7.78
CA ASN A 236 6.14 -19.05 9.23
C ASN A 236 6.66 -17.66 9.60
N VAL A 237 6.05 -17.07 10.62
CA VAL A 237 6.41 -15.77 11.15
C VAL A 237 7.18 -16.00 12.45
N GLY A 238 8.51 -15.94 12.36
CA GLY A 238 9.40 -16.33 13.46
C GLY A 238 9.24 -15.55 14.77
N TRP A 239 8.61 -14.36 14.74
CA TRP A 239 8.30 -13.57 15.95
C TRP A 239 7.42 -14.31 16.95
N CYS A 240 6.48 -15.13 16.47
CA CYS A 240 5.68 -15.98 17.34
C CYS A 240 6.55 -16.99 18.12
N GLU A 241 7.80 -17.20 17.69
CA GLU A 241 8.78 -18.09 18.30
C GLU A 241 9.94 -17.34 18.96
N ASN A 242 9.84 -16.02 19.09
CA ASN A 242 10.89 -15.14 19.61
C ASN A 242 12.24 -15.35 18.91
N ASP A 243 12.23 -15.64 17.60
CA ASP A 243 13.46 -15.94 16.88
C ASP A 243 14.45 -14.78 16.88
N PHE A 244 13.97 -13.53 16.97
CA PHE A 244 14.78 -12.33 17.19
C PHE A 244 15.58 -12.31 18.48
N GLN A 245 15.29 -13.19 19.43
CA GLN A 245 16.12 -13.38 20.62
C GLN A 245 17.26 -14.38 20.39
N ILE A 246 17.21 -15.16 19.32
CA ILE A 246 18.27 -16.10 18.96
C ILE A 246 19.42 -15.32 18.31
N ASP A 247 20.66 -15.63 18.72
CA ASP A 247 21.87 -15.03 18.14
C ASP A 247 22.68 -16.07 17.34
N ILE A 248 22.66 -15.94 16.02
CA ILE A 248 23.32 -16.88 15.11
C ILE A 248 24.84 -16.70 15.02
N SER A 249 25.41 -15.68 15.67
CA SER A 249 26.87 -15.63 15.85
C SER A 249 27.36 -16.81 16.71
N THR A 250 26.51 -17.28 17.63
CA THR A 250 26.82 -18.39 18.54
C THR A 250 26.45 -19.74 17.94
N ALA A 251 27.22 -20.79 18.29
CA ALA A 251 26.90 -22.16 17.86
C ALA A 251 25.56 -22.64 18.43
N ALA A 252 25.23 -22.25 19.67
CA ALA A 252 23.96 -22.58 20.31
C ALA A 252 22.77 -21.94 19.59
N GLY A 253 22.86 -20.65 19.25
CA GLY A 253 21.80 -19.96 18.51
C GLY A 253 21.61 -20.52 17.10
N ARG A 254 22.69 -20.89 16.41
CA ARG A 254 22.58 -21.61 15.12
C ARG A 254 21.89 -22.96 15.27
N ALA A 255 22.22 -23.75 16.29
CA ALA A 255 21.56 -25.03 16.55
C ALA A 255 20.06 -24.85 16.85
N GLU A 256 19.70 -23.81 17.60
CA GLU A 256 18.31 -23.49 17.90
C GLU A 256 17.54 -23.04 16.67
N TYR A 257 18.08 -22.13 15.87
CA TYR A 257 17.39 -21.63 14.68
C TYR A 257 17.21 -22.73 13.62
N LYS A 258 18.19 -23.64 13.48
CA LYS A 258 18.05 -24.84 12.62
C LYS A 258 16.86 -25.71 13.01
N ARG A 259 16.51 -25.83 14.30
CA ARG A 259 15.31 -26.56 14.74
C ARG A 259 14.02 -25.90 14.27
N ILE A 260 13.96 -24.57 14.29
CA ILE A 260 12.82 -23.82 13.74
C ILE A 260 12.67 -24.09 12.23
N ILE A 261 13.79 -24.07 11.49
CA ILE A 261 13.79 -24.37 10.05
C ILE A 261 13.34 -25.82 9.79
N ASP A 262 13.85 -26.80 10.55
CA ASP A 262 13.45 -28.21 10.44
C ASP A 262 11.96 -28.39 10.70
N ARG A 263 11.44 -27.69 11.72
CA ARG A 263 10.04 -27.78 12.10
C ARG A 263 9.13 -27.19 11.02
N ALA A 264 9.46 -26.02 10.51
CA ALA A 264 8.76 -25.40 9.39
C ALA A 264 8.74 -26.32 8.16
N ALA A 265 9.89 -26.90 7.80
CA ALA A 265 10.00 -27.86 6.70
C ALA A 265 9.09 -29.08 6.92
N SER A 266 9.05 -29.64 8.13
CA SER A 266 8.21 -30.79 8.46
C SER A 266 6.69 -30.53 8.35
N LEU A 267 6.28 -29.26 8.50
CA LEU A 267 4.90 -28.81 8.36
C LEU A 267 4.54 -28.38 6.93
N GLY A 268 5.50 -28.48 6.00
CA GLY A 268 5.33 -28.05 4.61
C GLY A 268 5.26 -26.53 4.46
N ILE A 269 5.84 -25.77 5.40
CA ILE A 269 6.05 -24.33 5.26
C ILE A 269 7.13 -24.08 4.22
N GLU A 270 6.90 -23.13 3.31
CA GLU A 270 7.81 -22.84 2.20
C GLU A 270 8.71 -21.63 2.46
N SER A 271 8.34 -20.78 3.41
CA SER A 271 9.02 -19.53 3.73
C SER A 271 9.05 -19.25 5.24
N ILE A 272 10.12 -18.64 5.74
CA ILE A 272 10.21 -18.18 7.13
C ILE A 272 10.67 -16.73 7.14
N LEU A 273 9.98 -15.86 7.88
CA LEU A 273 10.50 -14.54 8.21
C LEU A 273 11.79 -14.69 9.02
N PHE A 274 12.92 -14.27 8.45
CA PHE A 274 14.21 -14.34 9.12
C PHE A 274 14.36 -13.10 9.99
N ALA A 275 14.23 -13.28 11.31
CA ALA A 275 14.50 -12.23 12.27
C ALA A 275 15.53 -12.55 13.38
N PRO A 276 16.33 -13.65 13.38
CA PRO A 276 17.34 -13.81 14.42
C PRO A 276 18.43 -12.72 14.37
N ARG A 277 19.02 -12.43 15.53
CA ARG A 277 20.15 -11.51 15.69
C ARG A 277 21.43 -12.13 15.15
N ASN A 278 22.36 -11.27 14.75
CA ASN A 278 23.73 -11.65 14.45
C ASN A 278 24.69 -10.60 15.05
N SER A 279 25.15 -10.87 16.27
CA SER A 279 26.02 -9.95 17.01
C SER A 279 27.42 -9.80 16.41
N ASP A 280 27.83 -10.65 15.46
CA ASP A 280 29.10 -10.48 14.72
C ASP A 280 29.07 -9.25 13.80
N VAL A 281 27.89 -8.76 13.41
CA VAL A 281 27.75 -7.73 12.37
C VAL A 281 26.85 -6.56 12.70
N SER A 282 26.03 -6.68 13.74
CA SER A 282 25.03 -5.68 14.09
C SER A 282 24.82 -5.61 15.59
N SER A 283 24.33 -4.48 16.10
CA SER A 283 24.01 -4.34 17.51
C SER A 283 22.97 -3.26 17.73
N ILE A 284 22.07 -3.48 18.68
CA ILE A 284 21.04 -2.49 19.05
C ILE A 284 21.56 -1.06 19.30
N GLY A 285 22.82 -0.91 19.71
CA GLY A 285 23.46 0.39 19.95
C GLY A 285 23.73 1.21 18.69
N ASN A 286 23.84 0.56 17.53
CA ASN A 286 24.04 1.23 16.24
C ASN A 286 22.73 1.49 15.48
N GLY A 287 21.62 0.95 16.00
CA GLY A 287 20.29 1.11 15.44
C GLY A 287 19.83 2.57 15.46
N THR A 288 19.11 2.94 14.40
CA THR A 288 18.51 4.28 14.24
C THR A 288 16.99 4.25 14.24
N ASP A 289 16.40 3.06 14.33
CA ASP A 289 14.96 2.87 14.48
C ASP A 289 14.50 3.07 15.93
N ALA A 290 13.19 3.22 16.10
CA ALA A 290 12.57 3.55 17.39
C ALA A 290 12.62 2.41 18.42
N TRP A 291 12.82 1.17 17.99
CA TRP A 291 12.64 -0.02 18.84
C TRP A 291 13.85 -0.97 18.83
N GLY A 292 14.91 -0.64 18.10
CA GLY A 292 16.13 -1.42 18.04
C GLY A 292 16.03 -2.68 17.17
N TRP A 293 15.09 -2.71 16.23
CA TRP A 293 14.92 -3.81 15.29
C TRP A 293 15.95 -3.79 14.16
N GLU A 294 16.68 -2.69 13.95
CA GLU A 294 17.61 -2.57 12.81
C GLU A 294 18.65 -3.70 12.74
N GLN A 295 19.08 -4.21 13.90
CA GLN A 295 20.03 -5.32 14.03
C GLN A 295 19.53 -6.67 13.49
N VAL A 296 18.23 -6.83 13.22
CA VAL A 296 17.68 -8.06 12.62
C VAL A 296 17.21 -7.87 11.17
N LEU A 297 17.12 -6.61 10.72
CA LEU A 297 16.69 -6.30 9.35
C LEU A 297 17.71 -6.82 8.33
N TRP A 298 17.22 -7.17 7.13
CA TRP A 298 18.07 -7.65 6.03
C TRP A 298 18.97 -8.82 6.43
N PHE A 299 18.41 -9.80 7.17
CA PHE A 299 19.15 -10.92 7.74
C PHE A 299 20.30 -10.51 8.67
N GLY A 300 20.09 -9.42 9.43
CA GLY A 300 21.09 -8.80 10.31
C GLY A 300 22.07 -7.85 9.61
N MET A 301 21.93 -7.62 8.30
CA MET A 301 22.81 -6.72 7.54
C MET A 301 22.27 -5.29 7.44
N GLY A 302 21.10 -4.98 8.02
CA GLY A 302 20.40 -3.70 7.89
C GLY A 302 21.25 -2.50 8.27
N GLU A 303 21.93 -2.57 9.41
CA GLU A 303 22.86 -1.53 9.90
C GLU A 303 23.99 -1.25 8.92
N ARG A 304 24.67 -2.30 8.46
CA ARG A 304 25.80 -2.17 7.54
C ARG A 304 25.35 -1.66 6.17
N LEU A 305 24.16 -2.08 5.71
CA LEU A 305 23.55 -1.56 4.48
C LEU A 305 23.23 -0.08 4.61
N ARG A 306 22.60 0.35 5.72
CA ARG A 306 22.29 1.76 5.96
C ARG A 306 23.56 2.61 6.02
N MET A 307 24.59 2.14 6.71
CA MET A 307 25.87 2.86 6.86
C MET A 307 26.77 2.79 5.62
N GLY A 308 26.38 2.07 4.57
CA GLY A 308 27.22 1.87 3.38
C GLY A 308 28.47 1.02 3.62
N LEU A 309 28.51 0.26 4.72
CA LEU A 309 29.59 -0.66 5.08
C LEU A 309 29.44 -2.04 4.43
N TRP A 310 28.31 -2.29 3.78
CA TRP A 310 28.01 -3.50 3.04
C TRP A 310 26.95 -3.20 1.97
N ALA A 311 27.06 -3.83 0.81
CA ALA A 311 26.03 -3.84 -0.21
C ALA A 311 25.85 -5.26 -0.79
N PRO A 312 24.66 -5.60 -1.33
CA PRO A 312 24.47 -6.85 -2.05
C PRO A 312 25.51 -7.05 -3.16
N GLY A 313 26.25 -8.14 -3.08
CA GLY A 313 27.44 -8.45 -3.87
C GLY A 313 28.70 -8.61 -3.02
N ASP A 314 28.77 -7.95 -1.86
CA ASP A 314 29.88 -8.07 -0.91
C ASP A 314 29.78 -9.37 -0.11
N PRO A 315 30.91 -9.96 0.36
CA PRO A 315 30.90 -11.20 1.12
C PRO A 315 29.94 -11.18 2.32
N LEU A 316 29.23 -12.29 2.53
CA LEU A 316 28.38 -12.49 3.70
C LEU A 316 29.19 -13.04 4.88
N PRO A 317 28.80 -12.77 6.14
CA PRO A 317 29.38 -13.41 7.31
C PRO A 317 29.22 -14.93 7.27
N ALA A 318 30.18 -15.66 7.85
CA ALA A 318 30.14 -17.12 7.89
C ALA A 318 28.90 -17.65 8.64
N SER A 319 28.53 -17.00 9.76
CA SER A 319 27.34 -17.33 10.55
C SER A 319 26.05 -17.23 9.73
N LEU A 320 25.92 -16.18 8.90
CA LEU A 320 24.78 -16.02 8.00
C LEU A 320 24.81 -17.03 6.84
N THR A 321 25.98 -17.23 6.23
CA THR A 321 26.15 -18.20 5.13
C THR A 321 25.72 -19.61 5.55
N GLU A 322 26.12 -20.04 6.75
CA GLU A 322 25.73 -21.34 7.31
C GLU A 322 24.20 -21.48 7.43
N MET A 323 23.50 -20.43 7.85
CA MET A 323 22.03 -20.47 7.95
C MET A 323 21.37 -20.51 6.58
N LEU A 324 21.84 -19.71 5.63
CA LEU A 324 21.32 -19.69 4.26
C LEU A 324 21.52 -21.04 3.55
N ASP A 325 22.66 -21.69 3.76
CA ASP A 325 22.90 -23.05 3.27
C ASP A 325 21.94 -24.05 3.89
N TYR A 326 21.63 -23.91 5.18
CA TYR A 326 20.68 -24.78 5.87
C TYR A 326 19.24 -24.59 5.37
N PHE A 327 18.81 -23.36 5.11
CA PHE A 327 17.54 -23.08 4.44
C PHE A 327 17.43 -23.83 3.11
N ARG A 328 18.46 -23.74 2.26
CA ARG A 328 18.51 -24.45 0.98
C ARG A 328 18.45 -25.96 1.17
N LEU A 329 19.19 -26.50 2.13
CA LEU A 329 19.17 -27.93 2.46
C LEU A 329 17.76 -28.43 2.83
N ARG A 330 16.97 -27.61 3.53
CA ARG A 330 15.60 -27.94 3.93
C ARG A 330 14.53 -27.57 2.92
N GLY A 331 14.89 -26.96 1.79
CA GLY A 331 13.93 -26.52 0.79
C GLY A 331 13.01 -25.39 1.28
N VAL A 332 13.42 -24.66 2.31
CA VAL A 332 12.68 -23.52 2.89
C VAL A 332 13.38 -22.23 2.50
N ARG A 333 12.61 -21.15 2.25
CA ARG A 333 13.18 -19.87 1.84
C ARG A 333 13.13 -18.83 2.96
N PRO A 334 14.22 -18.12 3.26
CA PRO A 334 14.17 -17.02 4.19
C PRO A 334 13.50 -15.79 3.55
N VAL A 335 12.70 -15.05 4.31
CA VAL A 335 12.05 -13.79 3.95
C VAL A 335 12.68 -12.69 4.78
N ALA A 336 13.19 -11.63 4.15
CA ALA A 336 13.94 -10.59 4.86
C ALA A 336 12.99 -9.57 5.51
N TYR A 337 13.22 -9.26 6.78
CA TYR A 337 12.53 -8.15 7.43
C TYR A 337 13.16 -6.80 7.07
N VAL A 338 12.35 -5.82 6.67
CA VAL A 338 12.83 -4.55 6.10
C VAL A 338 11.97 -3.37 6.55
N TYR A 339 12.63 -2.31 6.99
CA TYR A 339 12.04 -0.98 7.14
C TYR A 339 12.38 -0.14 5.89
N PRO A 340 11.42 0.17 5.01
CA PRO A 340 11.70 0.85 3.76
C PRO A 340 12.06 2.33 3.94
N ILE A 341 11.77 2.90 5.12
CA ILE A 341 12.05 4.30 5.45
C ILE A 341 13.39 4.52 6.16
N LEU A 342 14.20 3.49 6.41
CA LEU A 342 15.54 3.70 7.00
C LEU A 342 16.32 4.71 6.18
N ALA A 343 17.18 5.51 6.83
CA ALA A 343 18.01 6.52 6.18
C ALA A 343 19.19 5.88 5.42
N PHE A 344 18.88 5.05 4.42
CA PHE A 344 19.88 4.31 3.65
C PHE A 344 20.91 5.26 3.08
N LEU A 345 22.18 5.00 3.41
CA LEU A 345 23.36 5.71 2.94
C LEU A 345 23.43 7.18 3.40
N ALA A 346 22.74 7.53 4.49
CA ALA A 346 22.83 8.86 5.08
C ALA A 346 24.29 9.17 5.49
N GLY A 347 24.80 10.30 5.02
CA GLY A 347 26.16 10.78 5.30
C GLY A 347 27.28 10.00 4.62
N THR A 348 26.99 9.03 3.75
CA THR A 348 28.04 8.16 3.16
C THR A 348 28.60 8.67 1.83
N LEU A 349 28.07 9.76 1.27
CA LEU A 349 28.57 10.35 0.02
C LEU A 349 29.80 11.24 0.28
N PRO A 350 30.60 11.57 -0.76
CA PRO A 350 31.77 12.44 -0.62
C PRO A 350 31.45 13.74 0.14
N GLY A 351 32.32 14.08 1.10
CA GLY A 351 32.12 15.24 1.96
C GLY A 351 31.06 15.07 3.06
N GLY A 352 30.61 13.84 3.34
CA GLY A 352 29.58 13.56 4.35
C GLY A 352 28.15 13.86 3.87
N ALA A 353 27.95 13.98 2.55
CA ALA A 353 26.65 14.23 1.97
C ALA A 353 25.74 12.98 2.04
N SER A 354 24.43 13.18 1.89
CA SER A 354 23.44 12.11 1.83
C SER A 354 22.81 12.00 0.44
N PRO A 355 22.34 10.81 0.04
CA PRO A 355 21.55 10.66 -1.19
C PRO A 355 20.31 11.55 -1.21
N PRO A 356 19.77 11.87 -2.41
CA PRO A 356 18.65 12.80 -2.56
C PRO A 356 17.32 12.29 -2.00
N TRP A 357 17.25 11.04 -1.55
CA TRP A 357 16.09 10.50 -0.86
C TRP A 357 16.16 10.64 0.66
N VAL A 358 17.30 11.04 1.24
CA VAL A 358 17.41 11.21 2.68
C VAL A 358 16.84 12.55 3.08
N VAL A 359 15.85 12.54 3.97
CA VAL A 359 15.16 13.72 4.48
C VAL A 359 15.09 13.70 6.00
N HIS A 360 14.85 14.86 6.60
CA HIS A 360 14.50 14.94 8.03
C HIS A 360 13.04 14.60 8.23
N GLY A 361 12.79 13.72 9.18
CA GLY A 361 11.45 13.28 9.57
C GLY A 361 10.67 14.23 10.47
N THR A 362 9.36 13.94 10.65
CA THR A 362 8.46 14.75 11.51
C THR A 362 8.10 14.13 12.88
N TYR A 363 8.67 13.00 13.30
CA TYR A 363 8.39 12.44 14.62
C TYR A 363 8.75 13.41 15.75
N SER A 364 7.83 13.52 16.71
CA SER A 364 7.97 14.39 17.89
C SER A 364 9.21 14.01 18.70
N SER A 365 9.94 15.03 19.18
CA SER A 365 11.06 14.89 20.12
C SER A 365 10.66 14.32 21.50
N SER A 366 9.39 14.00 21.72
CA SER A 366 8.87 13.38 22.95
C SER A 366 8.97 11.85 22.96
N ASP A 367 9.10 11.20 21.80
CA ASP A 367 9.27 9.75 21.72
C ASP A 367 10.68 9.35 22.17
N LEU A 368 10.81 8.30 22.99
CA LEU A 368 12.09 7.72 23.43
C LEU A 368 13.08 7.49 22.25
N ALA A 369 12.54 7.22 21.07
CA ALA A 369 13.24 7.11 19.79
C ALA A 369 14.06 8.35 19.38
N THR A 370 13.57 9.55 19.71
CA THR A 370 14.24 10.82 19.38
C THR A 370 15.29 11.25 20.41
N LYS A 371 15.21 10.73 21.64
CA LYS A 371 16.10 11.11 22.75
C LYS A 371 17.53 10.56 22.62
N ARG A 372 17.74 9.46 21.89
CA ARG A 372 19.07 8.84 21.76
C ARG A 372 19.98 9.47 20.69
N LEU A 373 19.43 10.19 19.71
CA LEU A 373 20.20 10.60 18.50
C LEU A 373 20.31 12.11 18.27
N GLY A 374 19.68 12.98 19.07
CA GLY A 374 19.91 14.43 19.04
C GLY A 374 19.58 15.18 17.73
N LEU A 375 19.06 14.47 16.74
CA LEU A 375 18.60 14.95 15.43
C LEU A 375 17.26 14.23 15.19
N GLY A 376 16.19 14.93 14.78
CA GLY A 376 14.95 14.25 14.36
C GLY A 376 15.30 13.20 13.29
N PRO A 377 14.78 11.96 13.35
CA PRO A 377 15.38 10.83 12.65
C PRO A 377 15.41 11.10 11.14
N MET A 378 16.61 11.07 10.57
CA MET A 378 16.77 11.00 9.12
C MET A 378 16.02 9.76 8.62
N ARG A 379 15.46 9.85 7.42
CA ARG A 379 14.70 8.77 6.81
C ARG A 379 14.77 8.83 5.29
N SER A 380 14.36 7.76 4.63
CA SER A 380 14.16 7.76 3.19
C SER A 380 12.78 8.27 2.80
N ASP A 381 12.72 9.17 1.82
CA ASP A 381 11.50 9.66 1.16
C ASP A 381 11.04 8.65 0.09
N LEU A 382 9.95 7.94 0.36
CA LEU A 382 9.37 6.96 -0.57
C LEU A 382 8.90 7.60 -1.88
N ALA A 383 8.60 8.91 -1.88
CA ALA A 383 8.24 9.65 -3.10
C ALA A 383 9.46 9.98 -3.98
N SER A 384 10.69 9.74 -3.52
CA SER A 384 11.90 10.01 -4.29
C SER A 384 12.04 9.05 -5.48
N PRO A 385 12.10 9.55 -6.74
CA PRO A 385 12.33 8.70 -7.90
C PRO A 385 13.66 7.94 -7.83
N ALA A 386 14.68 8.52 -7.20
CA ALA A 386 15.97 7.89 -7.02
C ALA A 386 15.88 6.69 -6.07
N LEU A 387 15.12 6.79 -4.98
CA LEU A 387 14.88 5.66 -4.08
C LEU A 387 14.04 4.57 -4.75
N GLN A 388 12.99 4.95 -5.49
CA GLN A 388 12.14 4.01 -6.23
C GLN A 388 12.92 3.18 -7.26
N GLN A 389 14.06 3.68 -7.74
CA GLN A 389 14.99 2.92 -8.58
C GLN A 389 16.00 2.12 -7.75
N TRP A 390 16.57 2.73 -6.71
CA TRP A 390 17.63 2.13 -5.90
C TRP A 390 17.12 0.96 -5.06
N LEU A 391 16.04 1.15 -4.30
CA LEU A 391 15.59 0.18 -3.30
C LEU A 391 15.16 -1.16 -3.91
N PRO A 392 14.29 -1.22 -4.94
CA PRO A 392 13.96 -2.50 -5.57
C PRO A 392 15.17 -3.18 -6.21
N LYS A 393 16.11 -2.41 -6.79
CA LYS A 393 17.34 -2.96 -7.36
C LYS A 393 18.23 -3.58 -6.29
N THR A 394 18.40 -2.91 -5.15
CA THR A 394 19.13 -3.42 -3.99
C THR A 394 18.47 -4.67 -3.44
N MET A 395 17.14 -4.68 -3.28
CA MET A 395 16.36 -5.85 -2.86
C MET A 395 16.54 -7.06 -3.78
N ARG A 396 16.44 -6.86 -5.10
CA ARG A 396 16.63 -7.96 -6.06
C ARG A 396 18.04 -8.55 -5.97
N ARG A 397 19.08 -7.71 -5.92
CA ARG A 397 20.47 -8.16 -5.74
C ARG A 397 20.67 -8.89 -4.41
N PHE A 398 20.05 -8.39 -3.35
CA PHE A 398 20.05 -9.05 -2.04
C PHE A 398 19.44 -10.45 -2.15
N ALA A 399 18.27 -10.57 -2.78
CA ALA A 399 17.60 -11.84 -2.96
C ALA A 399 18.43 -12.81 -3.82
N ASP A 400 19.03 -12.33 -4.90
CA ASP A 400 19.89 -13.14 -5.77
C ASP A 400 21.12 -13.69 -5.03
N GLN A 401 21.75 -12.87 -4.17
CA GLN A 401 22.91 -13.30 -3.39
C GLN A 401 22.54 -14.26 -2.26
N THR A 402 21.47 -13.97 -1.54
CA THR A 402 21.14 -14.68 -0.30
C THR A 402 20.24 -15.90 -0.53
N GLY A 403 19.50 -15.92 -1.63
CA GLY A 403 18.40 -16.87 -1.87
C GLY A 403 17.11 -16.47 -1.15
N ALA A 404 16.95 -15.19 -0.76
CA ALA A 404 15.72 -14.72 -0.12
C ALA A 404 14.50 -14.99 -1.02
N GLY A 405 13.45 -15.58 -0.43
CA GLY A 405 12.19 -15.87 -1.10
C GLY A 405 11.22 -14.69 -1.13
N GLY A 406 11.54 -13.60 -0.43
CA GLY A 406 10.64 -12.48 -0.25
C GLY A 406 11.11 -11.44 0.74
N PHE A 407 10.24 -10.46 0.98
CA PHE A 407 10.44 -9.35 1.90
C PHE A 407 9.20 -9.14 2.76
N SER A 408 9.42 -8.88 4.04
CA SER A 408 8.42 -8.44 5.00
C SER A 408 8.70 -7.00 5.38
N PHE A 409 7.69 -6.16 5.25
CA PHE A 409 7.78 -4.71 5.44
C PHE A 409 7.06 -4.28 6.69
N ASP A 410 7.65 -3.37 7.44
CA ASP A 410 7.04 -2.67 8.55
C ASP A 410 7.66 -1.26 8.64
N TYR A 411 7.16 -0.41 9.51
CA TYR A 411 7.60 0.98 9.68
C TYR A 411 7.44 1.77 8.36
N THR A 412 6.37 1.51 7.61
CA THR A 412 6.09 2.14 6.32
C THR A 412 5.15 3.34 6.49
N TYR A 413 5.68 4.48 6.93
CA TYR A 413 4.86 5.67 7.14
C TYR A 413 4.79 6.58 5.94
N PHE A 414 3.62 7.20 5.81
CA PHE A 414 3.39 8.31 4.92
C PHE A 414 3.29 9.56 5.81
N GLU A 415 4.37 10.33 5.85
CA GLU A 415 4.39 11.60 6.57
C GLU A 415 4.02 12.77 5.66
N GLN A 416 3.50 13.83 6.27
CA GLN A 416 3.49 15.16 5.67
C GLN A 416 4.50 16.02 6.43
N GLY A 417 5.67 16.28 5.87
CA GLY A 417 6.50 17.38 6.35
C GLY A 417 7.97 17.35 6.00
N SER A 418 8.62 18.46 6.38
CA SER A 418 10.03 18.79 6.26
C SER A 418 10.43 19.65 7.46
N PRO A 419 11.73 19.96 7.66
CA PRO A 419 12.16 20.92 8.67
C PRO A 419 11.38 22.23 8.58
N GLY A 420 10.82 22.69 9.71
CA GLY A 420 10.13 23.98 9.78
C GLY A 420 8.66 23.99 9.33
N GLY A 421 8.00 22.83 9.28
CA GLY A 421 6.53 22.75 9.12
C GLY A 421 6.03 23.02 7.70
N ARG A 422 6.90 22.98 6.68
CA ARG A 422 6.49 23.09 5.27
C ARG A 422 6.28 21.70 4.66
N PRO A 423 5.18 21.45 3.90
CA PRO A 423 5.00 20.20 3.17
C PRO A 423 6.11 20.01 2.12
N TRP A 424 6.92 18.95 2.21
CA TRP A 424 7.89 18.57 1.18
C TRP A 424 7.30 17.58 0.17
N ARG A 425 6.64 16.54 0.68
CA ARG A 425 5.85 15.57 -0.08
C ARG A 425 4.55 15.27 0.66
N SER A 426 3.48 15.03 -0.09
CA SER A 426 2.21 14.57 0.50
C SER A 426 2.32 13.12 0.92
N GLN A 427 1.47 12.72 1.86
CA GLN A 427 1.23 11.31 2.19
C GLN A 427 0.92 10.46 0.95
N TYR A 428 0.13 11.03 0.03
CA TYR A 428 -0.17 10.39 -1.24
C TYR A 428 1.08 10.13 -2.07
N ALA A 429 1.98 11.10 -2.21
CA ALA A 429 3.18 10.93 -3.01
C ALA A 429 4.09 9.83 -2.45
N GLN A 430 4.22 9.73 -1.12
CA GLN A 430 4.97 8.66 -0.47
C GLN A 430 4.32 7.29 -0.69
N TRP A 431 3.00 7.20 -0.52
CA TRP A 431 2.25 5.98 -0.80
C TRP A 431 2.35 5.55 -2.26
N SER A 432 2.23 6.50 -3.19
CA SER A 432 2.38 6.25 -4.63
C SER A 432 3.77 5.72 -4.97
N GLY A 433 4.81 6.29 -4.36
CA GLY A 433 6.18 5.79 -4.50
C GLY A 433 6.37 4.39 -3.89
N TRP A 434 5.72 4.10 -2.76
CA TRP A 434 5.71 2.77 -2.16
C TRP A 434 5.07 1.73 -3.09
N ARG A 435 3.93 2.06 -3.71
CA ARG A 435 3.31 1.19 -4.73
C ARG A 435 4.27 0.88 -5.88
N ALA A 436 5.05 1.87 -6.35
CA ALA A 436 6.03 1.65 -7.40
C ALA A 436 7.14 0.66 -6.97
N ILE A 437 7.61 0.77 -5.72
CA ILE A 437 8.58 -0.16 -5.13
C ILE A 437 7.99 -1.59 -5.03
N LEU A 438 6.77 -1.72 -4.50
CA LEU A 438 6.08 -3.01 -4.40
C LEU A 438 5.81 -3.65 -5.77
N ALA A 439 5.36 -2.87 -6.75
CA ALA A 439 5.13 -3.34 -8.11
C ALA A 439 6.40 -3.88 -8.77
N ALA A 440 7.57 -3.32 -8.44
CA ALA A 440 8.84 -3.86 -8.88
C ALA A 440 9.15 -5.22 -8.23
N LEU A 441 8.77 -5.46 -6.98
CA LEU A 441 8.96 -6.76 -6.31
C LEU A 441 7.93 -7.82 -6.73
N GLN A 442 6.76 -7.40 -7.20
CA GLN A 442 5.71 -8.30 -7.71
C GLN A 442 6.02 -8.84 -9.12
N GLN A 443 7.03 -8.31 -9.81
CA GLN A 443 7.45 -8.80 -11.12
C GLN A 443 7.81 -10.29 -11.07
N PRO A 444 7.48 -11.07 -12.13
CA PRO A 444 7.95 -12.44 -12.22
C PRO A 444 9.46 -12.50 -12.07
N LYS A 445 9.96 -13.41 -11.22
CA LYS A 445 11.39 -13.63 -10.98
C LYS A 445 12.14 -12.56 -10.17
N ALA A 446 11.45 -11.62 -9.52
CA ALA A 446 12.08 -10.58 -8.71
C ALA A 446 12.86 -11.07 -7.47
N CYS A 447 12.60 -12.28 -6.95
CA CYS A 447 13.33 -12.84 -5.81
C CYS A 447 14.01 -14.15 -6.21
N ALA A 448 15.32 -14.11 -6.45
CA ALA A 448 16.15 -15.29 -6.77
C ALA A 448 15.54 -16.15 -7.90
N GLY A 449 15.14 -15.50 -8.99
CA GLY A 449 14.54 -16.18 -10.15
C GLY A 449 13.08 -16.62 -9.96
N ARG A 450 12.42 -16.24 -8.86
CA ARG A 450 11.02 -16.56 -8.55
C ARG A 450 10.21 -15.31 -8.19
N GLN A 451 8.89 -15.44 -8.15
CA GLN A 451 8.03 -14.40 -7.61
C GLN A 451 8.31 -14.22 -6.11
N CYS A 452 8.50 -12.99 -5.66
CA CYS A 452 8.68 -12.67 -4.24
C CYS A 452 7.44 -13.00 -3.43
N VAL A 453 7.63 -13.52 -2.22
CA VAL A 453 6.66 -13.33 -1.13
C VAL A 453 6.80 -11.89 -0.66
N VAL A 454 5.71 -11.14 -0.68
CA VAL A 454 5.64 -9.78 -0.15
C VAL A 454 4.70 -9.80 1.02
N ASP A 455 5.22 -9.52 2.20
CA ASP A 455 4.47 -9.46 3.43
C ASP A 455 4.43 -8.01 3.89
N ASN A 456 3.33 -7.32 3.60
CA ASN A 456 3.20 -5.90 3.95
C ASN A 456 2.58 -5.83 5.34
N ARG A 457 3.41 -5.79 6.38
CA ARG A 457 3.01 -5.64 7.77
C ARG A 457 2.86 -4.16 8.10
N GLN A 458 2.23 -3.90 9.25
CA GLN A 458 1.70 -2.61 9.70
C GLN A 458 0.36 -2.23 9.10
N ALA A 459 -0.68 -2.24 9.95
CA ALA A 459 -1.96 -1.52 9.88
C ALA A 459 -2.68 -1.39 8.52
N ASN A 460 -2.31 -2.13 7.47
CA ASN A 460 -2.92 -2.05 6.14
C ASN A 460 -4.42 -2.30 6.22
N HIS A 461 -4.83 -3.17 7.14
CA HIS A 461 -6.23 -3.46 7.45
C HIS A 461 -6.94 -2.25 8.07
N ALA A 462 -6.25 -1.55 8.96
CA ALA A 462 -6.77 -0.38 9.65
C ALA A 462 -6.86 0.84 8.71
N TRP A 463 -5.94 0.93 7.74
CA TRP A 463 -5.86 1.99 6.75
C TRP A 463 -6.91 1.90 5.65
N GLY A 464 -7.41 0.70 5.37
CA GLY A 464 -8.58 0.50 4.53
C GLY A 464 -8.29 -0.25 3.23
N PRO A 465 -9.34 -0.48 2.43
CA PRO A 465 -9.32 -1.49 1.37
C PRO A 465 -8.29 -1.24 0.26
N TRP A 466 -7.96 0.03 -0.02
CA TRP A 466 -7.00 0.39 -1.08
C TRP A 466 -5.54 0.18 -0.69
N MET A 467 -5.21 0.22 0.60
CA MET A 467 -3.90 -0.22 1.07
C MET A 467 -3.74 -1.73 0.89
N TRP A 468 -4.81 -2.47 1.13
CA TRP A 468 -4.83 -3.91 0.98
C TRP A 468 -4.74 -4.36 -0.48
N ALA A 469 -5.52 -3.74 -1.37
CA ALA A 469 -5.54 -4.08 -2.80
C ALA A 469 -4.17 -3.95 -3.47
N GLU A 470 -3.41 -2.94 -3.04
CA GLU A 470 -2.09 -2.62 -3.59
C GLU A 470 -0.96 -3.25 -2.74
N GLY A 471 -1.32 -4.07 -1.75
CA GLY A 471 -0.43 -4.62 -0.73
C GLY A 471 0.29 -5.91 -1.13
N GLY A 472 0.73 -6.65 -0.12
CA GLY A 472 1.58 -7.83 -0.28
C GLY A 472 0.92 -9.02 -0.98
N THR A 473 1.68 -10.10 -1.13
CA THR A 473 1.20 -11.39 -1.67
C THR A 473 0.11 -12.06 -0.85
N TYR A 474 -0.11 -11.61 0.38
CA TYR A 474 -1.20 -12.02 1.26
C TYR A 474 -1.53 -10.90 2.25
N ALA A 475 -2.66 -11.06 2.94
CA ALA A 475 -3.09 -10.22 4.05
C ALA A 475 -2.55 -10.80 5.37
N GLU A 476 -1.75 -10.04 6.13
CA GLU A 476 -1.35 -10.46 7.47
C GLU A 476 -2.61 -10.56 8.35
N PRO A 477 -3.00 -11.76 8.86
CA PRO A 477 -4.33 -11.96 9.42
C PRO A 477 -4.56 -11.33 10.80
N LEU A 478 -3.51 -10.98 11.55
CA LEU A 478 -3.62 -10.52 12.94
C LEU A 478 -3.73 -9.01 13.07
N GLN A 479 -3.57 -8.25 11.97
CA GLN A 479 -3.57 -6.78 11.97
C GLN A 479 -2.51 -6.19 12.93
N SER A 480 -1.51 -6.98 13.31
CA SER A 480 -0.56 -6.64 14.36
C SER A 480 0.75 -7.39 14.16
N ASP A 481 1.83 -6.67 14.44
CA ASP A 481 3.21 -7.11 14.48
C ASP A 481 3.64 -7.59 15.87
N GLU A 482 2.71 -7.60 16.84
CA GLU A 482 2.99 -7.81 18.24
C GLU A 482 3.04 -9.29 18.65
N GLN A 483 3.96 -9.61 19.56
CA GLN A 483 4.14 -10.95 20.11
C GLN A 483 2.87 -11.46 20.81
N PRO A 484 2.67 -12.79 20.92
CA PRO A 484 1.63 -13.41 21.76
C PRO A 484 1.49 -12.80 23.17
N GLY A 485 2.58 -12.29 23.76
CA GLY A 485 2.57 -11.61 25.07
C GLY A 485 1.94 -10.21 25.10
N SER A 486 1.82 -9.54 23.96
CA SER A 486 1.04 -8.29 23.83
C SER A 486 -0.47 -8.56 23.70
N TRP A 487 -0.85 -9.83 23.58
CA TRP A 487 -2.25 -10.28 23.58
C TRP A 487 -2.61 -10.80 24.97
N MET A 488 -3.81 -10.49 25.46
CA MET A 488 -4.36 -11.13 26.67
C MET A 488 -4.73 -12.62 26.46
N PHE A 489 -4.21 -13.27 25.42
CA PHE A 489 -4.47 -14.68 25.09
C PHE A 489 -3.23 -15.53 25.36
N TYR A 490 -2.96 -15.79 26.63
CA TYR A 490 -1.90 -16.69 27.12
C TYR A 490 -2.15 -18.18 26.74
N GLU A 491 -3.28 -18.49 26.10
CA GLU A 491 -3.84 -19.85 26.02
C GLU A 491 -3.78 -20.48 24.61
N ALA A 492 -3.52 -19.70 23.55
CA ALA A 492 -3.41 -20.23 22.19
C ALA A 492 -1.95 -20.22 21.70
N ASP A 493 -1.24 -21.31 22.02
CA ASP A 493 0.13 -21.57 21.57
C ASP A 493 0.15 -21.88 20.05
N LEU A 494 0.40 -20.85 19.23
CA LEU A 494 0.57 -20.97 17.77
C LEU A 494 2.02 -21.29 17.36
N LYS A 495 2.91 -21.65 18.31
CA LYS A 495 4.30 -21.96 17.97
C LYS A 495 4.41 -23.27 17.23
N THR A 496 5.29 -23.29 16.23
CA THR A 496 5.62 -24.53 15.55
C THR A 496 6.61 -25.35 16.38
N ASP A 497 7.48 -24.71 17.19
CA ASP A 497 8.40 -25.36 18.12
C ASP A 497 8.02 -25.26 19.62
N ARG A 498 7.84 -26.43 20.26
CA ARG A 498 7.41 -26.52 21.67
C ARG A 498 8.49 -26.13 22.68
N LEU A 499 9.77 -26.24 22.34
CA LEU A 499 10.85 -25.84 23.27
C LEU A 499 11.02 -24.32 23.30
N SER A 500 10.96 -23.64 22.15
CA SER A 500 10.83 -22.18 22.11
C SER A 500 9.55 -21.72 22.84
N ALA A 501 8.44 -22.47 22.71
CA ALA A 501 7.20 -22.17 23.44
C ALA A 501 7.39 -22.15 24.95
N ASN A 502 8.03 -23.19 25.48
CA ASN A 502 8.30 -23.30 26.91
C ASN A 502 9.20 -22.18 27.43
N ARG A 503 10.26 -21.81 26.70
CA ARG A 503 11.14 -20.70 27.14
C ARG A 503 10.44 -19.35 27.16
N GLN A 504 9.51 -19.10 26.23
CA GLN A 504 8.72 -17.86 26.28
C GLN A 504 7.76 -17.86 27.47
N ARG A 505 7.14 -19.00 27.81
CA ARG A 505 6.33 -19.12 29.04
C ARG A 505 7.16 -18.82 30.27
N GLU A 506 8.33 -19.43 30.40
CA GLU A 506 9.26 -19.16 31.52
C GLU A 506 9.67 -17.67 31.59
N THR A 507 9.98 -17.05 30.44
CA THR A 507 10.35 -15.62 30.39
C THR A 507 9.17 -14.72 30.78
N ALA A 508 7.96 -15.04 30.34
CA ALA A 508 6.74 -14.30 30.68
C ALA A 508 6.38 -14.48 32.17
N GLU A 509 6.53 -15.69 32.72
CA GLU A 509 6.34 -15.97 34.15
C GLU A 509 7.33 -15.18 35.01
N LEU A 510 8.61 -15.10 34.59
CA LEU A 510 9.62 -14.29 35.27
C LEU A 510 9.29 -12.79 35.23
N ALA A 511 8.91 -12.27 34.06
CA ALA A 511 8.53 -10.87 33.90
C ALA A 511 7.28 -10.49 34.72
N TRP A 512 6.30 -11.40 34.82
CA TRP A 512 5.10 -11.19 35.65
C TRP A 512 5.44 -11.27 37.14
N SER A 513 6.37 -12.14 37.54
CA SER A 513 6.78 -12.27 38.94
C SER A 513 7.52 -11.05 39.48
N ASP A 514 8.22 -10.30 38.62
CA ASP A 514 8.92 -9.06 38.98
C ASP A 514 7.95 -7.86 39.14
N ASP A 515 6.85 -7.81 38.40
CA ASP A 515 5.83 -6.75 38.51
C ASP A 515 4.90 -6.89 39.76
N HIS A 516 5.06 -7.95 40.55
CA HIS A 516 4.29 -8.19 41.79
C HIS A 516 5.15 -8.23 43.07
N LEU A 517 6.43 -7.83 42.99
CA LEU A 517 7.33 -7.65 44.13
C LEU A 517 7.93 -6.24 44.24
N GLY A 518 7.32 -5.24 43.61
CA GLY A 518 7.62 -3.81 43.77
C GLY A 518 6.54 -3.05 44.53
#